data_AF-A0A6B3HBN1-F1
#
_entry.id   AF-A0A6B3HBN1-F1
#
_cell.length_a   1.000
_cell.length_b   1.000
_cell.length_c   1.000
_cell.angle_alpha   90.00
_cell.angle_beta   90.00
_cell.angle_gamma   90.00
#
_symmetry.space_group_name_H-M   'P 1'
#
loop_
_entity.id
_entity.type
_entity.pdbx_description
1 polymer ?
#
loop_
_entity_poly.entity_id
_entity_poly.type
_entity_poly.pdbx_seq_one_letter_code
_entity_poly.pdbx_strand_id
1 'polypeptide(L)'
;LRAARRSDLLALDLTDRRSGYPLQMVVRASDAGLRVAETDVPYRPRTGKSKVTGTWRGTWHAVRDMRGVLREPPADAPAVRAPASAAPTGTGAAR
;
A
#
# COMPACT_ATOMS: atom_id res chain seq x y z
N LEU A 1 6.24 7.39 -0.46
CA LEU A 1 6.40 6.91 0.93
C LEU A 1 5.10 6.20 1.33
N ARG A 2 5.14 5.21 2.23
CA ARG A 2 3.94 4.56 2.79
C ARG A 2 4.16 4.35 4.28
N ALA A 3 3.12 4.56 5.08
CA ALA A 3 3.18 4.41 6.53
C ALA A 3 1.85 3.84 7.04
N ALA A 4 1.94 3.02 8.08
CA ALA A 4 0.80 2.46 8.79
C ALA A 4 1.27 2.03 10.20
N ARG A 5 0.33 1.64 11.08
CA ARG A 5 0.69 1.08 12.38
C ARG A 5 1.54 -0.17 12.20
N ARG A 6 2.58 -0.32 13.02
CA ARG A 6 3.50 -1.47 12.96
C ARG A 6 2.77 -2.80 13.11
N SER A 7 1.83 -2.89 14.05
CA SER A 7 1.00 -4.08 14.26
C SER A 7 0.29 -4.50 12.98
N ASP A 8 -0.33 -3.53 12.31
CA ASP A 8 -1.12 -3.77 11.11
C ASP A 8 -0.20 -4.21 9.96
N LEU A 9 0.96 -3.58 9.79
CA LEU A 9 1.93 -3.97 8.76
C LEU A 9 2.50 -5.37 8.95
N LEU A 10 2.76 -5.77 10.20
CA LEU A 10 3.22 -7.12 10.51
C LEU A 10 2.10 -8.14 10.27
N ALA A 11 0.86 -7.79 10.55
CA ALA A 11 -0.30 -8.66 10.32
C ALA A 11 -0.61 -8.88 8.83
N LEU A 12 -0.16 -8.00 7.92
CA LEU A 12 -0.31 -8.21 6.46
C LEU A 12 0.58 -9.34 5.91
N ASP A 13 1.58 -9.80 6.68
CA ASP A 13 2.50 -10.87 6.31
C ASP A 13 3.12 -10.71 4.91
N LEU A 14 3.67 -9.52 4.62
CA LEU A 14 4.20 -9.19 3.28
C LEU A 14 5.42 -10.07 2.94
N THR A 15 5.30 -10.82 1.85
CA THR A 15 6.29 -11.82 1.42
C THR A 15 7.16 -11.37 0.24
N ASP A 16 6.64 -10.53 -0.65
CA ASP A 16 7.41 -10.04 -1.80
C ASP A 16 8.53 -9.10 -1.33
N ARG A 17 9.76 -9.31 -1.82
CA ARG A 17 10.94 -8.48 -1.44
C ARG A 17 11.48 -7.66 -2.60
N ARG A 18 10.73 -7.57 -3.70
CA ARG A 18 11.12 -6.94 -4.96
C ARG A 18 10.09 -5.88 -5.34
N SER A 19 9.67 -5.88 -6.62
CA SER A 19 8.78 -4.85 -7.16
C SER A 19 7.31 -5.11 -6.83
N GLY A 20 6.97 -6.30 -6.32
CA GLY A 20 5.61 -6.66 -5.93
C GLY A 20 5.23 -6.13 -4.53
N TYR A 21 6.20 -5.95 -3.64
CA TYR A 21 5.96 -5.46 -2.26
C TYR A 21 5.03 -4.24 -2.16
N PRO A 22 5.21 -3.16 -2.95
CA PRO A 22 4.33 -2.00 -2.87
C PRO A 22 2.87 -2.31 -3.23
N LEU A 23 2.66 -3.24 -4.16
CA LEU A 23 1.33 -3.67 -4.59
C LEU A 23 0.71 -4.61 -3.54
N GLN A 24 1.48 -5.59 -3.07
CA GLN A 24 1.03 -6.55 -2.06
C GLN A 24 0.58 -5.86 -0.79
N MET A 25 1.30 -4.82 -0.37
CA MET A 25 0.93 -3.98 0.76
C MET A 25 -0.47 -3.37 0.63
N VAL A 26 -0.81 -2.81 -0.53
CA VAL A 26 -2.10 -2.12 -0.75
C VAL A 26 -3.24 -3.13 -0.93
N VAL A 27 -2.99 -4.22 -1.67
CA VAL A 27 -3.98 -5.29 -1.88
C VAL A 27 -4.35 -5.92 -0.54
N ARG A 28 -3.37 -6.40 0.23
CA ARG A 28 -3.63 -7.03 1.52
C ARG A 28 -4.18 -6.06 2.56
N ALA A 29 -3.79 -4.79 2.52
CA ALA A 29 -4.41 -3.78 3.38
C ALA A 29 -5.90 -3.62 3.06
N SER A 30 -6.27 -3.64 1.77
CA SER A 30 -7.67 -3.59 1.35
C SER A 30 -8.42 -4.85 1.77
N ASP A 31 -7.84 -6.04 1.56
CA ASP A 31 -8.42 -7.31 2.00
C ASP A 31 -8.64 -7.37 3.52
N ALA A 32 -7.71 -6.81 4.30
CA ALA A 32 -7.80 -6.70 5.75
C ALA A 32 -8.76 -5.60 6.24
N GLY A 33 -9.41 -4.85 5.34
CA GLY A 33 -10.35 -3.78 5.66
C GLY A 33 -9.71 -2.50 6.16
N LEU A 34 -8.40 -2.31 5.95
CA LEU A 34 -7.71 -1.07 6.31
C LEU A 34 -8.11 0.06 5.36
N ARG A 35 -8.27 1.26 5.92
CA ARG A 35 -8.52 2.46 5.12
C ARG A 35 -7.21 2.99 4.54
N VAL A 36 -7.14 3.11 3.22
CA VAL A 36 -6.00 3.69 2.50
C VAL A 36 -6.34 5.13 2.12
N ALA A 37 -5.47 6.06 2.48
CA ALA A 37 -5.57 7.46 2.08
C ALA A 37 -4.28 7.86 1.37
N GLU A 38 -4.41 8.74 0.38
CA GLU A 38 -3.29 9.31 -0.36
C GLU A 38 -2.95 10.69 0.21
N THR A 39 -1.67 11.02 0.20
CA THR A 39 -1.18 12.33 0.64
C THR A 39 -0.10 12.78 -0.31
N ASP A 40 -0.23 14.01 -0.80
CA ASP A 40 0.74 14.59 -1.70
C ASP A 40 2.07 14.77 -0.98
N VAL A 41 3.12 14.16 -1.56
CA VAL A 41 4.49 14.28 -1.08
C VAL A 41 5.35 14.79 -2.23
N PRO A 42 6.03 15.94 -2.09
CA PRO A 42 6.91 16.45 -3.13
C PRO A 42 7.95 15.41 -3.55
N TYR A 43 7.96 15.06 -4.84
CA TYR A 43 8.91 14.11 -5.39
C TYR A 43 10.10 14.84 -6.00
N ARG A 44 11.31 14.49 -5.57
CA ARG A 44 12.54 15.07 -6.12
C ARG A 44 12.80 14.53 -7.53
N PRO A 45 13.28 15.37 -8.48
CA PRO A 45 13.74 14.91 -9.78
C PRO A 45 14.75 13.75 -9.64
N ARG A 46 14.57 12.72 -10.48
CA ARG A 46 15.37 11.50 -10.42
C ARG A 46 16.69 11.69 -11.15
N THR A 47 17.80 11.37 -10.49
CA THR A 47 19.13 11.33 -11.13
C THR A 47 19.43 9.92 -11.69
N GLY A 48 19.97 9.84 -12.91
CA GLY A 48 20.43 8.60 -13.56
C GLY A 48 19.34 7.72 -14.20
N LYS A 49 19.68 6.49 -14.62
CA LYS A 49 18.76 5.54 -15.27
C LYS A 49 17.93 4.73 -14.26
N SER A 50 16.74 4.29 -14.69
CA SER A 50 15.77 3.64 -13.80
C SER A 50 16.19 2.20 -13.59
N LYS A 51 16.11 1.74 -12.34
CA LYS A 51 16.49 0.38 -11.96
C LYS A 51 15.41 -0.62 -12.38
N VAL A 52 14.19 -0.12 -12.59
CA VAL A 52 13.01 -0.89 -12.97
C VAL A 52 12.73 -0.71 -14.46
N THR A 53 12.35 0.50 -14.85
CA THR A 53 11.91 0.83 -16.22
C THR A 53 13.05 1.23 -17.17
N GLY A 54 14.30 1.22 -16.72
CA GLY A 54 15.44 1.63 -17.55
C GLY A 54 15.95 0.54 -18.49
N THR A 55 15.44 -0.70 -18.38
CA THR A 55 15.79 -1.83 -19.24
C THR A 55 14.57 -2.73 -19.44
N TRP A 56 14.51 -3.46 -20.56
CA TRP A 56 13.47 -4.45 -20.82
C TRP A 56 13.41 -5.55 -19.75
N ARG A 57 14.57 -6.07 -19.34
CA ARG A 57 14.65 -7.10 -18.31
C ARG A 57 14.13 -6.60 -16.95
N GLY A 58 14.45 -5.36 -16.59
CA GLY A 58 13.94 -4.73 -15.36
C GLY A 58 12.42 -4.61 -15.38
N THR A 59 11.85 -4.13 -16.49
CA THR A 59 10.40 -4.05 -16.68
C THR A 59 9.75 -5.43 -16.61
N TRP A 60 10.32 -6.44 -17.27
CA TRP A 60 9.77 -7.80 -17.24
C TRP A 60 9.75 -8.39 -15.83
N HIS A 61 10.84 -8.23 -15.04
CA HIS A 61 10.84 -8.66 -13.64
C HIS A 61 9.74 -7.96 -12.84
N ALA A 62 9.59 -6.65 -12.97
CA ALA A 62 8.57 -5.92 -12.23
C ALA A 62 7.14 -6.39 -12.58
N VAL A 63 6.87 -6.61 -13.86
CA VAL A 63 5.58 -7.16 -14.32
C VAL A 63 5.36 -8.57 -13.77
N ARG A 64 6.39 -9.42 -13.77
CA ARG A 64 6.30 -10.78 -13.20
C ARG A 64 6.00 -10.73 -11.69
N ASP A 65 6.73 -9.91 -10.94
CA ASP A 65 6.56 -9.76 -9.49
C ASP A 65 5.12 -9.29 -9.16
N MET A 66 4.65 -8.23 -9.83
CA MET A 66 3.28 -7.70 -9.65
C MET A 66 2.19 -8.70 -10.07
N ARG A 67 2.41 -9.46 -11.16
CA ARG A 67 1.48 -10.52 -11.57
C ARG A 67 1.41 -11.66 -10.55
N GLY A 68 2.48 -11.93 -9.81
CA GLY A 68 2.47 -12.90 -8.71
C GLY A 68 1.47 -12.46 -7.63
N VAL A 69 1.62 -11.23 -7.16
CA VAL A 69 0.73 -10.62 -6.15
C VAL A 69 -0.73 -10.63 -6.58
N LEU A 70 -1.03 -10.23 -7.82
CA LEU A 70 -2.42 -10.16 -8.32
C LEU A 70 -3.10 -11.54 -8.48
N ARG A 71 -2.34 -12.63 -8.42
CA ARG A 71 -2.87 -13.99 -8.45
C ARG A 71 -3.01 -14.61 -7.06
N GLU A 72 -2.50 -13.94 -6.02
CA GLU A 72 -2.67 -14.41 -4.65
C GLU A 72 -4.18 -14.41 -4.32
N PRO A 73 -4.67 -15.43 -3.60
CA PRO A 73 -6.02 -15.36 -3.05
C PRO A 73 -6.10 -14.19 -2.06
N PRO A 74 -7.31 -13.63 -1.84
CA PRO A 74 -7.51 -12.62 -0.80
C PRO A 74 -6.95 -13.12 0.53
N ALA A 75 -6.20 -12.27 1.23
CA ALA A 75 -5.59 -12.69 2.49
C ALA A 75 -6.67 -12.98 3.54
N ASP A 76 -6.60 -14.13 4.20
CA ASP A 76 -7.37 -14.47 5.41
C ASP A 76 -6.83 -13.67 6.62
N ALA A 77 -6.77 -12.35 6.51
CA ALA A 77 -6.43 -11.50 7.64
C ALA A 77 -7.67 -11.42 8.56
N PRO A 78 -7.53 -11.60 9.88
CA PRO A 78 -8.63 -11.29 10.78
C PRO A 78 -9.00 -9.84 10.54
N ALA A 79 -10.23 -9.60 10.04
CA ALA A 79 -10.71 -8.27 9.71
C ALA A 79 -10.40 -7.34 10.87
N VAL A 80 -9.42 -6.44 10.69
CA VAL A 80 -9.08 -5.46 11.70
C VAL A 80 -10.31 -4.56 11.76
N ARG A 81 -11.13 -4.75 12.80
CA ARG A 81 -12.36 -4.00 12.99
C ARG A 81 -11.98 -2.53 12.94
N ALA A 82 -12.40 -1.85 11.88
CA ALA A 82 -12.12 -0.43 11.70
C ALA A 82 -12.55 0.30 12.98
N PRO A 83 -11.71 1.16 13.58
CA PRO A 83 -12.19 2.03 14.63
C PRO A 83 -13.36 2.82 14.04
N ALA A 84 -14.51 2.78 14.73
CA ALA A 84 -15.67 3.58 14.38
C ALA A 84 -15.19 5.01 14.10
N SER A 85 -15.43 5.49 12.88
CA SER A 85 -15.10 6.86 12.53
C SER A 85 -15.74 7.77 13.56
N ALA A 86 -14.93 8.53 14.30
CA ALA A 86 -15.41 9.62 15.10
C ALA A 86 -16.25 10.52 14.18
N ALA A 87 -17.52 10.67 14.55
CA ALA A 87 -18.47 11.52 13.85
C ALA A 87 -17.88 12.93 13.70
N PRO A 88 -18.20 13.67 12.62
CA PRO A 88 -17.87 15.09 12.56
C PRO A 88 -18.59 15.77 13.72
N THR A 89 -17.84 16.18 14.74
CA THR A 89 -18.36 17.02 15.81
C THR A 89 -18.59 18.38 15.17
N GLY A 90 -19.79 18.57 14.63
CA GLY A 90 -20.30 19.89 14.29
C GLY A 90 -20.32 20.71 15.57
N THR A 91 -19.40 21.67 15.69
CA THR A 91 -19.60 22.81 16.56
C THR A 91 -19.83 24.00 15.66
N GLY A 92 -21.09 24.39 15.55
CA GLY A 92 -21.44 25.75 15.17
C GLY A 92 -21.01 26.71 16.29
N ALA A 93 -20.36 27.78 15.89
CA ALA A 93 -20.35 29.07 16.58
C ALA A 93 -20.05 30.08 15.46
N ALA A 94 -21.04 30.75 14.87
CA ALA A 94 -21.59 31.98 15.41
C ALA A 94 -20.47 32.97 15.81
N ARG A 95 -20.00 33.75 14.82
CA ARG A 95 -20.11 35.22 14.81
C ARG A 95 -19.70 35.77 13.45
#